data_AF-A0AAW0GUN6-F1
#
_entry.id   AF-A0AAW0GUN6-F1
#
_cell.length_a   1.000
_cell.length_b   1.000
_cell.length_c   1.000
_cell.angle_alpha   90.00
_cell.angle_beta   90.00
_cell.angle_gamma   90.00
#
_symmetry.space_group_name_H-M   'P 1'
#
loop_
_entity.id
_entity.type
_entity.pdbx_description
1 polymer ?
#
loop_
_entity_poly.entity_id
_entity_poly.type
_entity_poly.pdbx_seq_one_letter_code
_entity_poly.pdbx_strand_id
1 'polypeptide(L)'
;MNIVHPHPVSWNDIFTHAATSSLSLLGLPVELEPYVAWLSKLEQLTTVPTEHDLRSVPGLKILRFLNNLEKRSTNGVSNPLQFSTSNTKTSSTTFRNAPQLDAQQVMNWFSYWQKIGYVG
;
A
#
# COMPACT_ATOMS: atom_id res chain seq x y z
N MET A 1 6.97 -22.52 10.83
CA MET A 1 7.88 -21.35 10.89
C MET A 1 7.28 -20.26 10.02
N ASN A 2 7.10 -19.04 10.51
CA ASN A 2 6.46 -17.95 9.76
C ASN A 2 7.51 -17.05 9.12
N ILE A 3 7.55 -16.98 7.80
CA ILE A 3 8.46 -16.11 7.06
C ILE A 3 7.68 -14.85 6.67
N VAL A 4 7.63 -13.89 7.58
CA VAL A 4 7.01 -12.58 7.40
C VAL A 4 7.97 -11.49 7.89
N HIS A 5 7.69 -10.23 7.56
CA HIS A 5 8.54 -9.13 8.03
C HIS A 5 8.55 -9.07 9.58
N PRO A 6 9.73 -9.10 10.22
CA PRO A 6 9.84 -9.24 11.68
C PRO A 6 9.53 -7.96 12.47
N HIS A 7 9.51 -6.81 11.78
CA HIS A 7 9.32 -5.48 12.35
C HIS A 7 8.27 -4.73 11.52
N PRO A 8 7.00 -4.65 11.95
CA PRO A 8 5.94 -4.04 11.16
C PRO A 8 6.15 -2.52 11.03
N VAL A 9 5.58 -1.92 9.98
CA VAL A 9 5.51 -0.48 9.75
C VAL A 9 4.05 -0.07 9.57
N SER A 10 3.69 1.16 9.93
CA SER A 10 2.33 1.64 9.75
C SER A 10 2.03 1.94 8.27
N TRP A 11 0.78 1.81 7.86
CA TRP A 11 0.35 2.25 6.52
C TRP A 11 0.56 3.75 6.32
N ASN A 12 0.37 4.57 7.37
CA ASN A 12 0.57 6.02 7.29
C ASN A 12 2.01 6.38 6.92
N ASP A 13 3.00 5.69 7.50
CA ASP A 13 4.42 5.93 7.18
C ASP A 13 4.71 5.56 5.71
N ILE A 14 4.24 4.38 5.27
CA ILE A 14 4.41 3.93 3.88
C ILE A 14 3.79 4.92 2.88
N PHE A 15 2.54 5.37 3.11
CA PHE A 15 1.88 6.32 2.21
C PHE A 15 2.50 7.71 2.25
N THR A 16 3.04 8.14 3.40
CA THR A 16 3.81 9.40 3.51
C THR A 16 5.09 9.35 2.66
N HIS A 17 5.82 8.24 2.74
CA HIS A 17 7.00 8.03 1.89
C HIS A 17 6.64 7.89 0.41
N ALA A 18 5.49 7.27 0.09
CA ALA A 18 5.00 7.14 -1.28
C ALA A 18 4.61 8.50 -1.89
N ALA A 19 3.90 9.35 -1.15
CA ALA A 19 3.56 10.70 -1.60
C ALA A 19 4.81 11.55 -1.86
N THR A 20 5.80 11.45 -0.96
CA THR A 20 7.11 12.12 -1.13
C THR A 20 7.86 11.60 -2.36
N SER A 21 7.84 10.28 -2.60
CA SER A 21 8.49 9.65 -3.75
C SER A 21 7.80 10.02 -5.06
N SER A 22 6.46 10.09 -5.08
CA SER A 22 5.67 10.55 -6.22
C SER A 22 6.04 11.99 -6.62
N LEU A 23 6.13 12.89 -5.64
CA LEU A 23 6.51 14.28 -5.90
C LEU A 23 7.96 14.38 -6.42
N SER A 24 8.91 13.72 -5.76
CA SER A 24 10.33 13.85 -6.07
C SER A 24 10.76 13.17 -7.37
N LEU A 25 10.17 12.02 -7.72
CA LEU A 25 10.57 11.23 -8.90
C LEU A 25 9.67 11.46 -10.11
N LEU A 26 8.38 11.73 -9.89
CA LEU A 26 7.38 11.87 -10.97
C LEU A 26 6.90 13.32 -11.14
N GLY A 27 7.22 14.23 -10.22
CA GLY A 27 6.67 15.58 -10.23
C GLY A 27 5.17 15.63 -9.93
N LEU A 28 4.61 14.55 -9.37
CA LEU A 28 3.18 14.39 -9.14
C LEU A 28 2.88 14.54 -7.64
N PRO A 29 2.35 15.71 -7.20
CA PRO A 29 1.90 15.87 -5.82
C PRO A 29 0.68 14.98 -5.56
N VAL A 30 0.72 14.25 -4.44
CA VAL A 30 -0.39 13.40 -3.98
C VAL A 30 -0.78 13.84 -2.58
N GLU A 31 -2.03 14.26 -2.42
CA GLU A 31 -2.61 14.58 -1.11
C GLU A 31 -3.09 13.29 -0.45
N LEU A 32 -2.71 13.09 0.82
CA LEU A 32 -3.14 11.93 1.58
C LEU A 32 -4.48 12.22 2.26
N GLU A 33 -5.45 11.36 1.98
CA GLU A 33 -6.78 11.41 2.58
C GLU A 33 -7.03 10.17 3.46
N PRO A 34 -7.90 10.28 4.48
CA PRO A 34 -8.35 9.12 5.23
C PRO A 34 -8.95 8.06 4.30
N TYR A 35 -8.55 6.80 4.49
CA TYR A 35 -8.92 5.68 3.61
C TYR A 35 -10.42 5.61 3.30
N VAL A 36 -11.28 5.76 4.32
CA VAL A 36 -12.74 5.71 4.16
C VAL A 36 -13.26 6.87 3.31
N ALA A 37 -12.76 8.08 3.53
CA ALA A 37 -13.17 9.25 2.76
C ALA A 37 -12.75 9.13 1.28
N TRP A 38 -11.52 8.69 1.05
CA TRP A 38 -10.99 8.43 -0.29
C TRP A 38 -11.78 7.32 -1.01
N LEU A 39 -12.08 6.22 -0.32
CA LEU A 39 -12.85 5.11 -0.89
C LEU A 39 -14.27 5.54 -1.27
N SER A 40 -14.95 6.30 -0.41
CA SER A 40 -16.27 6.84 -0.73
C SER A 40 -16.27 7.76 -1.96
N LYS A 41 -15.22 8.58 -2.15
CA LYS A 41 -15.07 9.37 -3.38
C LYS A 41 -14.93 8.47 -4.61
N LEU A 42 -14.15 7.41 -4.52
CA LEU A 42 -13.95 6.45 -5.61
C LEU A 42 -15.26 5.73 -5.97
N GLU A 43 -16.07 5.36 -4.98
CA GLU A 43 -17.39 4.72 -5.17
C GLU A 43 -18.42 5.64 -5.85
N GLN A 44 -18.34 6.96 -5.57
CA GLN A 44 -19.25 7.94 -6.15
C GLN A 44 -18.98 8.22 -7.64
N LEU A 45 -17.80 7.87 -8.16
CA LEU A 45 -17.46 8.13 -9.55
C LEU A 45 -18.29 7.29 -10.52
N THR A 46 -18.60 6.04 -10.20
CA THR A 46 -19.46 5.19 -11.03
C THR A 46 -19.80 3.87 -10.32
N THR A 47 -21.05 3.41 -10.46
CA THR A 47 -21.48 2.07 -10.03
C THR A 47 -21.15 0.98 -11.05
N VAL A 48 -20.92 1.36 -12.31
CA VAL A 48 -20.55 0.46 -13.41
C VAL A 48 -19.52 1.18 -14.28
N PRO A 49 -18.21 1.02 -14.00
CA PRO A 49 -17.16 1.69 -14.77
C PRO A 49 -17.20 1.31 -16.24
N THR A 50 -17.28 2.31 -17.11
CA THR A 50 -17.02 2.11 -18.54
C THR A 50 -15.52 1.90 -18.77
N GLU A 51 -15.15 1.43 -19.96
CA GLU A 51 -13.73 1.31 -20.31
C GLU A 51 -13.00 2.67 -20.23
N HIS A 52 -13.70 3.76 -20.58
CA HIS A 52 -13.16 5.11 -20.44
C HIS A 52 -12.87 5.45 -18.98
N ASP A 53 -13.81 5.17 -18.07
CA ASP A 53 -13.64 5.44 -16.63
C ASP A 53 -12.48 4.66 -16.05
N LEU A 54 -12.30 3.39 -16.47
CA LEU A 54 -11.18 2.56 -16.01
C LEU A 54 -9.81 3.04 -16.53
N ARG A 55 -9.77 3.74 -17.67
CA ARG A 55 -8.53 4.35 -18.18
C ARG A 55 -8.25 5.67 -17.45
N SER A 56 -9.26 6.50 -17.25
CA SER A 56 -9.13 7.82 -16.60
C SER A 56 -8.89 7.71 -15.09
N VAL A 57 -9.50 6.72 -14.43
CA VAL A 57 -9.36 6.47 -13.00
C VAL A 57 -9.01 5.00 -12.75
N PRO A 58 -7.72 4.62 -12.91
CA PRO A 58 -7.28 3.23 -12.77
C PRO A 58 -7.63 2.56 -11.43
N GLY A 59 -7.80 3.35 -10.36
CA GLY A 59 -8.22 2.85 -9.04
C GLY A 59 -9.56 2.09 -9.05
N LEU A 60 -10.46 2.43 -9.99
CA LEU A 60 -11.74 1.73 -10.15
C LEU A 60 -11.58 0.24 -10.47
N LYS A 61 -10.46 -0.16 -11.10
CA LYS A 61 -10.16 -1.57 -11.42
C LYS A 61 -10.05 -2.46 -10.19
N ILE A 62 -9.68 -1.89 -9.04
CA ILE A 62 -9.50 -2.61 -7.77
C ILE A 62 -10.55 -2.24 -6.72
N LEU A 63 -11.60 -1.50 -7.08
CA LEU A 63 -12.62 -1.02 -6.15
C LEU A 63 -13.24 -2.15 -5.31
N ARG A 64 -13.61 -3.27 -5.94
CA ARG A 64 -14.15 -4.44 -5.23
C ARG A 64 -13.18 -4.99 -4.18
N PHE A 65 -11.88 -4.97 -4.46
CA PHE A 65 -10.86 -5.43 -3.51
C PHE A 65 -10.77 -4.48 -2.31
N LEU A 66 -10.77 -3.16 -2.55
CA LEU A 66 -10.74 -2.13 -1.51
C LEU A 66 -11.97 -2.19 -0.59
N ASN A 67 -13.16 -2.41 -1.17
CA ASN A 67 -14.40 -2.57 -0.40
C ASN A 67 -14.38 -3.81 0.50
N ASN A 68 -13.75 -4.89 0.03
CA ASN A 68 -13.61 -6.09 0.85
C ASN A 68 -12.59 -5.91 1.99
N LEU A 69 -11.58 -5.06 1.83
CA LEU A 69 -10.66 -4.69 2.91
C LEU A 69 -11.36 -3.86 3.99
N GLU A 70 -12.17 -2.88 3.58
CA GLU A 70 -12.96 -2.04 4.49
C GLU A 70 -13.92 -2.88 5.33
N LYS A 71 -14.71 -3.76 4.68
CA LYS A 71 -15.66 -4.65 5.37
C LYS A 71 -14.99 -5.59 6.35
N ARG A 72 -13.80 -6.10 6.02
CA ARG A 72 -13.03 -6.91 6.98
C ARG A 72 -12.59 -6.08 8.18
N SER A 73 -12.41 -4.78 8.01
CA SER A 73 -12.00 -3.86 9.07
C SER A 73 -13.08 -3.51 10.05
N THR A 74 -14.26 -3.18 9.54
CA THR A 74 -15.42 -2.91 10.38
C THR A 74 -15.92 -4.15 11.10
N ASN A 75 -15.76 -5.34 10.52
CA ASN A 75 -16.11 -6.62 11.16
C ASN A 75 -15.06 -7.13 12.19
N GLY A 76 -14.02 -6.34 12.50
CA GLY A 76 -12.97 -6.73 13.48
C GLY A 76 -11.98 -7.79 12.98
N VAL A 77 -11.98 -8.12 11.68
CA VAL A 77 -11.12 -9.11 11.02
C VAL A 77 -9.92 -8.45 10.32
N SER A 78 -9.80 -7.11 10.32
CA SER A 78 -8.70 -6.41 9.61
C SER A 78 -7.43 -6.21 10.37
N ASN A 79 -7.34 -6.58 11.65
CA ASN A 79 -6.02 -6.61 12.25
C ASN A 79 -5.20 -7.58 11.39
N PRO A 80 -4.16 -7.11 10.67
CA PRO A 80 -3.39 -7.99 9.81
C PRO A 80 -2.95 -9.14 10.69
N LEU A 81 -3.22 -10.38 10.25
CA LEU A 81 -2.93 -11.59 11.02
C LEU A 81 -1.52 -11.45 11.60
N GLN A 82 -1.44 -11.27 12.92
CA GLN A 82 -0.16 -11.08 13.58
C GLN A 82 0.48 -12.45 13.74
N PHE A 83 1.45 -12.74 12.89
CA PHE A 83 2.20 -13.97 12.97
C PHE A 83 3.36 -13.79 13.94
N SER A 84 3.49 -14.70 14.91
CA SER A 84 4.70 -14.78 15.71
C SER A 84 5.90 -15.08 14.81
N THR A 85 6.97 -14.29 14.96
CA THR A 85 8.24 -14.43 14.22
C THR A 85 9.37 -14.99 15.08
N SER A 86 9.07 -15.47 16.30
CA SER A 86 10.08 -15.94 17.26
C SER A 86 11.03 -16.98 16.67
N ASN A 87 10.49 -18.04 16.05
CA ASN A 87 11.33 -19.11 15.47
C ASN A 87 12.24 -18.60 14.36
N THR A 88 11.74 -17.70 13.50
CA THR A 88 12.48 -17.15 12.37
C THR A 88 13.57 -16.18 12.83
N LYS A 89 13.28 -15.36 13.85
CA LYS A 89 14.28 -14.48 14.51
C LYS A 89 15.36 -15.28 15.22
N THR A 90 15.03 -16.42 15.83
CA THR A 90 16.02 -17.29 16.48
C THR A 90 16.94 -17.95 15.46
N SER A 91 16.38 -18.51 14.39
CA SER A 91 17.15 -19.28 13.39
C SER A 91 17.91 -18.43 12.37
N SER A 92 17.59 -17.13 12.21
CA SER A 92 18.24 -16.26 11.22
C SER A 92 18.59 -14.89 11.80
N THR A 93 19.89 -14.58 11.83
CA THR A 93 20.42 -13.26 12.20
C THR A 93 19.99 -12.17 11.21
N THR A 94 19.93 -12.49 9.91
CA THR A 94 19.46 -11.57 8.87
C THR A 94 18.01 -11.14 9.11
N PHE A 95 17.10 -12.08 9.38
CA PHE A 95 15.71 -11.71 9.70
C PHE A 95 15.63 -10.95 11.02
N ARG A 96 16.37 -11.38 12.06
CA ARG A 96 16.37 -10.70 13.35
C ARG A 96 16.74 -9.22 13.22
N ASN A 97 17.73 -8.92 12.38
CA ASN A 97 18.31 -7.59 12.24
C ASN A 97 17.81 -6.85 10.99
N ALA A 98 16.81 -7.37 10.27
CA ALA A 98 16.24 -6.67 9.12
C ALA A 98 15.68 -5.31 9.59
N PRO A 99 15.98 -4.20 8.90
CA PRO A 99 15.41 -2.91 9.26
C PRO A 99 13.91 -2.89 9.00
N GLN A 100 13.19 -1.98 9.66
CA GLN A 100 11.82 -1.64 9.24
C GLN A 100 11.85 -1.06 7.82
N LEU A 101 10.68 -1.10 7.15
CA LEU A 101 10.58 -0.47 5.86
C LEU A 101 10.75 1.05 6.00
N ASP A 102 11.63 1.63 5.19
CA ASP A 102 11.98 3.06 5.25
C ASP A 102 11.68 3.81 3.94
N ALA A 103 11.93 5.11 3.96
CA ALA A 103 11.69 5.98 2.82
C ALA A 103 12.51 5.59 1.58
N GLN A 104 13.75 5.11 1.77
CA GLN A 104 14.63 4.73 0.67
C GLN A 104 14.09 3.51 -0.08
N GLN A 105 13.55 2.53 0.66
CA GLN A 105 12.98 1.34 0.04
C GLN A 105 11.70 1.66 -0.72
N VAL A 106 10.84 2.55 -0.21
CA VAL A 106 9.66 3.03 -0.94
C VAL A 106 10.09 3.80 -2.19
N MET A 107 11.12 4.66 -2.10
CA MET A 107 11.68 5.36 -3.25
C MET A 107 12.24 4.41 -4.32
N ASN A 108 12.86 3.31 -3.91
CA ASN A 108 13.35 2.29 -4.84
C ASN A 108 12.20 1.60 -5.61
N TRP A 109 11.02 1.44 -5.01
CA TRP A 109 9.83 0.94 -5.73
C TRP A 109 9.40 1.90 -6.83
N PHE A 110 9.29 3.19 -6.53
CA PHE A 110 8.93 4.21 -7.52
C PHE A 110 9.97 4.31 -8.63
N SER A 111 11.26 4.29 -8.28
CA SER A 111 12.36 4.30 -9.24
C SER A 111 12.27 3.11 -10.21
N TYR A 112 11.97 1.92 -9.67
CA TYR A 112 11.77 0.72 -10.48
C TYR A 112 10.53 0.83 -11.38
N TRP A 113 9.38 1.24 -10.82
CA TRP A 113 8.14 1.39 -11.59
C TRP A 113 8.26 2.43 -12.70
N GLN A 114 8.96 3.54 -12.45
CA GLN A 114 9.28 4.54 -13.47
C GLN A 114 10.17 3.95 -14.57
N LYS A 115 11.23 3.24 -14.19
CA LYS A 115 12.15 2.60 -15.13
C LYS A 115 11.46 1.61 -16.07
N ILE A 116 10.44 0.89 -15.60
CA ILE A 116 9.70 -0.07 -16.42
C ILE A 116 8.44 0.52 -17.10
N GLY A 117 8.17 1.82 -16.91
CA GLY A 117 7.01 2.50 -17.49
C GLY A 117 5.66 2.12 -16.86
N TYR A 118 5.66 1.66 -15.60
CA TYR A 118 4.43 1.36 -14.86
C TYR A 118 3.81 2.62 -14.23
N VAL A 119 4.66 3.58 -13.83
CA VAL A 119 4.26 4.93 -13.39
C VAL A 119 5.10 5.97 -14.12
N GLY A 120 4.54 7.15 -14.40
CA GLY A 120 5.16 8.17 -15.27
C GLY A 120 4.64 8.07 -16.70
#